data_AF-A0A5B8CER7-F1
#
_entry.id   AF-A0A5B8CER7-F1
#
_cell.length_a   1.000
_cell.length_b   1.000
_cell.length_c   1.000
_cell.angle_alpha   90.00
_cell.angle_beta   90.00
_cell.angle_gamma   90.00
#
_symmetry.space_group_name_H-M   'P 1'
#
loop_
_entity.id
_entity.type
_entity.pdbx_description
1 polymer ?
#
loop_
_entity_poly.entity_id
_entity_poly.type
_entity_poly.pdbx_seq_one_letter_code
_entity_poly.pdbx_strand_id
1 'polypeptide(L)' 'MAETSSRSKPPPPGFAEVFIRWGWRGVETFFGSRTNCNKRWVAECGGVALIERRREYRLRLREIRHDCAA' A
#
# COMPACT_ATOMS: atom_id res chain seq x y z
N MET A 1 0.74 -1.90 -33.77
CA MET A 1 -0.12 -2.00 -32.58
C MET A 1 0.13 -0.76 -31.74
N ALA A 2 -0.89 0.03 -31.45
CA ALA A 2 -0.73 1.32 -30.80
C ALA A 2 -0.39 1.10 -29.31
N GLU A 3 0.89 1.26 -28.98
CA GLU A 3 1.38 1.26 -27.61
C GLU A 3 0.82 2.51 -26.93
N THR A 4 -0.26 2.35 -26.17
CA THR A 4 -0.86 3.44 -25.41
C THR A 4 0.08 3.74 -24.25
N SER A 5 1.12 4.51 -24.52
CA SER A 5 2.09 5.04 -23.56
C SER A 5 1.37 5.98 -22.60
N SER A 6 0.66 5.36 -21.66
CA SER A 6 0.15 6.05 -20.49
C SER A 6 1.40 6.32 -19.65
N ARG A 7 1.89 7.57 -19.65
CA ARG A 7 2.90 8.11 -18.72
C ARG A 7 2.40 8.01 -17.28
N SER A 8 2.17 6.81 -16.80
CA SER A 8 1.84 6.55 -15.42
C SER A 8 3.14 6.42 -14.68
N LYS A 9 3.33 7.31 -13.71
CA LYS A 9 4.51 7.31 -12.85
C LYS A 9 4.65 5.92 -12.23
N PRO A 10 5.85 5.33 -12.23
CA PRO A 10 6.07 4.08 -11.53
C PRO A 10 5.75 4.25 -10.03
N PRO A 11 5.45 3.16 -9.32
CA PRO A 11 5.26 3.22 -7.88
C PRO A 11 6.51 3.83 -7.22
N PRO A 12 6.35 4.81 -6.31
CA PRO A 12 7.48 5.39 -5.61
C PRO A 12 8.15 4.35 -4.70
N PRO A 13 9.47 4.46 -4.45
CA PRO A 13 10.18 3.57 -3.53
C PRO A 13 9.54 3.65 -2.14
N GLY A 14 9.35 2.51 -1.49
CA GLY A 14 8.71 2.43 -0.16
C GLY A 14 7.17 2.50 -0.18
N PHE A 15 6.53 2.60 -1.35
CA PHE A 15 5.06 2.58 -1.44
C PHE A 15 4.44 1.38 -0.72
N ALA A 16 5.01 0.18 -0.92
CA ALA A 16 4.57 -1.05 -0.29
C ALA A 16 4.57 -0.95 1.24
N GLU A 17 5.64 -0.42 1.83
CA GLU A 17 5.77 -0.27 3.28
C GLU A 17 4.80 0.78 3.84
N VAL A 18 4.68 1.93 3.17
CA VAL A 18 3.74 2.99 3.56
C VAL A 18 2.30 2.46 3.48
N PHE A 19 1.98 1.68 2.44
CA PHE A 19 0.68 1.04 2.30
C PHE A 19 0.40 0.04 3.40
N ILE A 20 1.36 -0.82 3.74
CA ILE A 20 1.23 -1.80 4.83
C ILE A 20 1.01 -1.08 6.18
N ARG A 21 1.80 -0.05 6.46
CA ARG A 21 1.81 0.66 7.75
C ARG A 21 0.61 1.59 7.94
N TRP A 22 0.31 2.41 6.95
CA TRP A 22 -0.67 3.51 7.05
C TRP A 22 -1.91 3.30 6.18
N GLY A 23 -1.79 2.53 5.10
CA GLY A 23 -2.88 2.25 4.19
C GLY A 23 -3.19 3.31 3.16
N TRP A 24 -4.38 3.18 2.54
CA TRP A 24 -4.83 4.05 1.45
C TRP A 24 -4.72 5.53 1.81
N ARG A 25 -5.34 5.96 2.91
CA ARG A 25 -5.26 7.37 3.34
C ARG A 25 -3.83 7.83 3.61
N GLY A 26 -3.01 6.99 4.22
CA GLY A 26 -1.61 7.35 4.51
C GLY A 26 -0.77 7.51 3.26
N VAL A 27 -0.96 6.62 2.29
CA VAL A 27 -0.33 6.69 0.97
C VAL A 27 -0.78 7.95 0.21
N GLU A 28 -2.09 8.24 0.23
CA GLU A 28 -2.64 9.45 -0.39
C GLU A 28 -2.07 10.72 0.23
N THR A 29 -1.91 10.77 1.56
CA THR A 29 -1.29 11.90 2.25
C THR A 29 0.22 11.98 2.03
N PHE A 30 0.94 10.86 2.07
CA PHE A 30 2.41 10.84 1.99
C PHE A 30 2.91 11.12 0.57
N PHE A 31 2.27 10.54 -0.45
CA PHE A 31 2.68 10.68 -1.84
C PHE A 31 1.83 11.69 -2.63
N GLY A 32 0.75 12.23 -2.04
CA GLY A 32 -0.16 13.15 -2.74
C GLY A 32 -0.87 12.52 -3.94
N SER A 33 -0.96 11.19 -3.98
CA SER A 33 -1.41 10.43 -5.15
C SER A 33 -2.90 10.10 -5.06
N ARG A 34 -3.58 10.05 -6.22
CA ARG A 34 -5.00 9.68 -6.29
C ARG A 34 -5.19 8.18 -6.09
N THR A 35 -6.35 7.79 -5.54
CA THR A 35 -6.73 6.39 -5.29
C THR A 35 -6.55 5.48 -6.52
N ASN A 36 -6.87 5.95 -7.73
CA ASN A 36 -6.71 5.17 -8.96
C ASN A 36 -5.24 4.85 -9.27
N CYS A 37 -4.32 5.81 -9.09
CA CYS A 37 -2.88 5.56 -9.23
C CYS A 37 -2.41 4.57 -8.17
N ASN A 38 -2.88 4.74 -6.92
CA ASN A 38 -2.50 3.85 -5.83
C ASN A 38 -2.96 2.41 -6.05
N LYS A 39 -4.18 2.20 -6.58
CA LYS A 39 -4.68 0.86 -6.93
C LYS A 39 -3.78 0.16 -7.94
N ARG A 40 -3.34 0.91 -8.95
CA ARG A 40 -2.40 0.41 -9.96
C ARG A 40 -1.05 0.08 -9.34
N TRP A 41 -0.50 0.98 -8.53
CA TRP A 41 0.76 0.74 -7.81
C TRP A 41 0.69 -0.48 -6.88
N VAL A 42 -0.45 -0.70 -6.22
CA VAL A 42 -0.67 -1.94 -5.46
C VAL A 42 -0.59 -3.15 -6.38
N ALA A 43 -1.26 -3.14 -7.54
CA ALA A 43 -1.17 -4.24 -8.51
C ALA A 43 0.27 -4.46 -9.00
N GLU A 44 1.04 -3.40 -9.27
CA GLU A 44 2.44 -3.48 -9.71
C GLU A 44 3.40 -3.95 -8.60
N CYS A 45 3.15 -3.59 -7.33
CA CYS A 45 4.02 -3.97 -6.20
C CYS A 45 3.71 -5.34 -5.57
N GLY A 46 2.67 -6.05 -6.02
CA GLY A 46 2.34 -7.39 -5.51
C GLY A 46 0.86 -7.71 -5.35
N GLY A 47 -0.02 -6.76 -5.66
CA GLY A 47 -1.48 -6.94 -5.68
C GLY A 47 -2.02 -7.55 -4.39
N VAL A 48 -2.58 -8.75 -4.50
CA VAL A 48 -3.16 -9.51 -3.39
C VAL A 48 -2.13 -9.79 -2.29
N ALA A 49 -0.89 -10.10 -2.63
CA ALA A 49 0.16 -10.39 -1.63
C ALA A 49 0.44 -9.17 -0.74
N LEU A 50 0.35 -7.95 -1.30
CA LEU A 50 0.54 -6.73 -0.54
C LEU A 50 -0.63 -6.46 0.43
N ILE A 51 -1.84 -6.85 0.04
CA ILE A 51 -3.04 -6.76 0.88
C ILE A 51 -2.94 -7.75 2.05
N GLU A 52 -2.51 -8.99 1.79
CA GLU A 52 -2.29 -9.99 2.84
C GLU A 52 -1.21 -9.54 3.83
N ARG A 53 -0.07 -9.04 3.35
CA ARG A 53 0.97 -8.46 4.25
C ARG A 53 0.44 -7.36 5.15
N ARG A 54 -0.46 -6.53 4.63
CA ARG A 54 -1.12 -5.50 5.44
C ARG A 54 -2.06 -6.10 6.48
N ARG A 55 -2.78 -7.16 6.13
CA ARG A 55 -3.64 -7.89 7.06
C ARG A 55 -2.82 -8.48 8.20
N GLU A 56 -1.72 -9.16 7.89
CA GLU A 56 -0.77 -9.70 8.86
C GLU A 56 -0.21 -8.61 9.77
N TYR A 57 0.22 -7.47 9.20
CA TYR A 57 0.70 -6.33 9.98
C TYR A 57 -0.37 -5.82 10.97
N ARG A 58 -1.63 -5.74 10.56
CA ARG A 58 -2.73 -5.33 11.45
C ARG A 58 -3.05 -6.36 12.54
N LEU A 59 -2.93 -7.66 12.25
CA LEU A 59 -3.08 -8.71 13.25
C LEU A 59 -1.97 -8.59 14.30
N ARG A 60 -0.72 -8.46 13.86
CA ARG A 60 0.42 -8.26 14.74
C ARG A 60 0.28 -7.01 15.61
N LEU A 61 -0.20 -5.89 15.05
CA LEU A 61 -0.47 -4.68 15.84
C LEU A 61 -1.56 -4.88 16.90
N ARG A 62 -2.57 -5.70 16.63
CA ARG A 62 -3.59 -6.04 17.63
C ARG A 62 -3.01 -6.91 18.74
N GLU A 63 -2.18 -7.88 18.40
CA GLU A 63 -1.48 -8.71 19.39
C GLU A 63 -0.59 -7.86 20.30
N ILE A 64 0.25 -6.99 19.73
CA ILE A 64 1.10 -6.07 20.52
C ILE A 64 0.27 -5.18 21.44
N ARG A 65 -0.86 -4.65 20.93
CA ARG A 65 -1.73 -3.78 21.73
C ARG A 65 -2.45 -4.55 22.86
N HIS A 66 -2.74 -5.83 22.65
CA HIS A 66 -3.32 -6.69 23.69
C HIS A 66 -2.30 -7.02 24.78
N ASP A 67 -1.06 -7.31 24.39
CA ASP A 67 0.05 -7.61 25.31
C ASP A 67 0.43 -6.41 26.19
N CYS A 68 0.41 -5.20 25.63
CA CYS A 68 0.67 -3.97 26.40
C CYS A 68 -0.49 -3.55 27.33
N ALA A 69 -1.64 -4.23 27.27
CA ALA A 69 -2.83 -3.95 28.07
C ALA A 69 -3.16 -5.07 29.09
N ALA A 70 -2.33 -6.12 29.16
CA ALA A 70 -2.41 -7.22 30.12
C ALA A 70 -1.33 -7.06 31.20
#